data_AF-A0A0C6FP28-F1
#
_entry.id   AF-A0A0C6FP28-F1
#
_cell.length_a   1.000
_cell.length_b   1.000
_cell.length_c   1.000
_cell.angle_alpha   90.00
_cell.angle_beta   90.00
_cell.angle_gamma   90.00
#
_symmetry.space_group_name_H-M   'P 1'
#
loop_
_entity.id
_entity.type
_entity.pdbx_description
1 polymer ?
#
loop_
_entity_poly.entity_id
_entity_poly.type
_entity_poly.pdbx_seq_one_letter_code
_entity_poly.pdbx_strand_id
1 'polypeptide(L)'
;MAKPMKDEGGKGVSAETLETLVRECASIKSKMDTARGELGSTIKDAEETHGINRPAFKLAMKLKGQETDKRRDFMRSFKDYCEKLGLNSQLDMFEQDDDAPEAEAAAADQGEAAGKANAKRVRSGIKPLEGVH
;
A
#
# COMPACT_ATOMS: atom_id res chain seq x y z
N MET A 1 -45.27 65.04 -5.79
CA MET A 1 -43.88 65.05 -6.30
C MET A 1 -43.02 64.21 -5.38
N ALA A 2 -42.76 62.95 -5.73
CA ALA A 2 -41.85 62.09 -4.99
C ALA A 2 -40.45 62.21 -5.61
N LYS A 3 -39.46 62.61 -4.81
CA LYS A 3 -38.05 62.62 -5.22
C LYS A 3 -37.58 61.17 -5.44
N PRO A 4 -36.82 60.87 -6.50
CA PRO A 4 -36.15 59.59 -6.60
C PRO A 4 -35.08 59.53 -5.51
N MET A 5 -35.17 58.53 -4.64
CA MET A 5 -34.10 58.15 -3.74
C MET A 5 -32.93 57.66 -4.58
N LYS A 6 -31.81 58.37 -4.44
CA LYS A 6 -30.53 58.08 -5.03
C LYS A 6 -29.96 56.89 -4.26
N ASP A 7 -29.84 55.74 -4.92
CA ASP A 7 -29.18 54.56 -4.39
C ASP A 7 -27.68 54.87 -4.26
N GLU A 8 -27.24 55.15 -3.04
CA GLU A 8 -25.82 55.33 -2.72
C GLU A 8 -25.33 54.08 -1.98
N GLY A 9 -24.36 53.38 -2.59
CA GLY A 9 -23.27 52.78 -1.79
C GLY A 9 -23.17 51.27 -1.67
N GLY A 10 -23.93 50.46 -2.42
CA GLY A 10 -23.62 49.03 -2.55
C GLY A 10 -22.63 48.77 -3.68
N LYS A 11 -21.30 48.81 -3.43
CA LYS A 11 -20.31 48.26 -4.39
C LYS A 11 -20.42 46.72 -4.43
N GLY A 12 -21.52 46.22 -4.97
CA GLY A 12 -21.73 44.80 -5.27
C GLY A 12 -21.04 44.42 -6.57
N VAL A 13 -20.59 43.17 -6.68
CA VAL A 13 -20.12 42.60 -7.95
C VAL A 13 -21.29 42.58 -8.92
N SER A 14 -21.09 43.02 -10.17
CA SER A 14 -22.16 42.99 -11.16
C SER A 14 -22.61 41.56 -11.45
N ALA A 15 -23.89 41.37 -11.76
CA ALA A 15 -24.43 40.05 -12.09
C ALA A 15 -23.65 39.39 -13.24
N GLU A 16 -23.26 40.16 -14.25
CA GLU A 16 -22.46 39.70 -15.39
C GLU A 16 -21.07 39.19 -14.97
N THR A 17 -20.39 39.88 -14.05
CA THR A 17 -19.11 39.43 -13.51
C THR A 17 -19.27 38.14 -12.70
N LEU A 18 -20.32 38.01 -11.89
CA LEU A 18 -20.60 36.79 -11.14
C LEU A 18 -20.89 35.61 -12.07
N GLU A 19 -21.71 35.80 -13.11
CA GLU A 19 -21.99 34.74 -14.08
C GLU A 19 -20.72 34.27 -14.80
N THR A 20 -19.84 35.21 -15.15
CA THR A 20 -18.56 34.90 -15.79
C THR A 20 -17.68 34.06 -14.86
N LEU A 21 -17.52 34.50 -13.61
CA LEU A 21 -16.74 33.77 -12.59
C LEU A 21 -17.31 32.37 -12.32
N VAL A 22 -18.64 32.23 -12.25
CA VAL A 22 -19.30 30.92 -12.06
C VAL A 22 -19.01 29.99 -13.23
N ARG A 23 -19.10 30.48 -14.47
CA ARG A 23 -18.78 29.68 -15.68
C ARG A 23 -17.32 29.27 -15.71
N GLU A 24 -16.41 30.18 -15.36
CA GLU A 24 -14.98 29.89 -15.27
C GLU A 24 -14.69 28.81 -14.21
N CYS A 25 -15.26 28.97 -13.00
CA CYS A 25 -15.11 27.99 -11.93
C CYS A 25 -15.67 26.63 -12.32
N ALA A 26 -16.84 26.58 -12.98
CA ALA A 26 -17.43 25.35 -13.47
C ALA A 26 -16.56 24.66 -14.53
N SER A 27 -15.96 25.44 -15.45
CA SER A 27 -15.04 24.94 -16.46
C SER A 27 -13.76 24.35 -15.84
N ILE A 28 -13.15 25.05 -14.88
CA ILE A 28 -11.98 24.56 -14.14
C ILE A 28 -12.33 23.27 -13.40
N LYS A 29 -13.47 23.24 -12.71
CA LYS A 29 -13.93 22.05 -11.99
C LYS A 29 -14.09 20.85 -12.92
N SER A 30 -14.73 21.04 -14.07
CA SER A 30 -14.88 19.97 -15.07
C SER A 30 -13.52 19.42 -15.52
N LYS A 31 -12.53 20.29 -15.78
CA LYS A 31 -11.17 19.87 -16.15
C LYS A 31 -10.48 19.10 -15.01
N MET A 32 -10.67 19.54 -13.76
CA MET A 32 -10.13 18.84 -12.59
C MET A 32 -10.73 17.43 -12.45
N ASP A 33 -12.04 17.28 -12.67
CA ASP A 33 -12.71 15.99 -12.58
C ASP A 33 -12.21 15.02 -13.67
N THR A 34 -12.03 15.50 -14.91
CA THR A 34 -11.40 14.73 -15.99
C THR A 34 -9.98 14.32 -15.63
N ALA A 35 -9.13 15.26 -15.23
CA ALA A 35 -7.74 14.98 -14.86
C ALA A 35 -7.62 14.00 -13.67
N ARG A 36 -8.57 14.06 -12.73
CA ARG A 36 -8.64 13.12 -11.61
C ARG A 36 -9.03 11.72 -12.08
N GLY A 37 -9.94 11.61 -13.05
CA GLY A 37 -10.29 10.36 -13.70
C GLY A 37 -9.10 9.72 -14.41
N GLU A 38 -8.40 10.50 -15.23
CA GLU A 38 -7.19 10.07 -15.96
C GLU A 38 -6.07 9.62 -15.01
N LEU A 39 -5.78 10.40 -13.97
CA LEU A 39 -4.82 9.99 -12.95
C LEU A 39 -5.24 8.68 -12.27
N GLY A 40 -6.55 8.51 -12.04
CA GLY A 40 -7.12 7.30 -11.46
C GLY A 40 -6.91 6.05 -12.34
N SER A 41 -7.11 6.18 -13.65
CA SER A 41 -6.90 5.12 -14.63
C SER A 41 -5.42 4.81 -14.81
N THR A 42 -4.57 5.81 -14.99
CA THR A 42 -3.12 5.59 -15.14
C THR A 42 -2.50 4.85 -13.96
N ILE A 43 -2.94 5.15 -12.73
CA ILE A 43 -2.46 4.40 -11.55
C ILE A 43 -2.95 2.94 -11.57
N LYS A 44 -4.16 2.68 -12.06
CA LYS A 44 -4.70 1.32 -12.20
C LYS A 44 -3.93 0.54 -13.27
N ASP A 45 -3.66 1.17 -14.41
CA ASP A 45 -2.89 0.57 -15.49
C ASP A 45 -1.47 0.24 -15.02
N ALA A 46 -0.85 1.12 -14.23
CA ALA A 46 0.46 0.87 -13.63
C ALA A 46 0.45 -0.28 -12.62
N GLU A 47 -0.62 -0.42 -11.82
CA GLU A 47 -0.82 -1.56 -10.92
C GLU A 47 -0.92 -2.88 -11.71
N GLU A 48 -1.70 -2.90 -12.80
CA GLU A 48 -1.88 -4.08 -13.64
C GLU A 48 -0.62 -4.44 -14.46
N THR A 49 0.10 -3.43 -14.96
CA THR A 49 1.26 -3.63 -15.86
C THR A 49 2.57 -3.86 -15.11
N HIS A 50 2.77 -3.17 -13.98
CA HIS A 50 4.03 -3.16 -13.24
C HIS A 50 3.93 -3.75 -11.83
N GLY A 51 2.74 -4.21 -11.42
CA GLY A 51 2.53 -4.82 -10.10
C GLY A 51 2.74 -3.85 -8.94
N ILE A 52 2.60 -2.53 -9.15
CA ILE A 52 2.79 -1.55 -8.08
C ILE A 52 1.64 -1.59 -7.07
N ASN A 53 1.95 -1.40 -5.80
CA ASN A 53 0.93 -1.20 -4.78
C ASN A 53 0.35 0.23 -4.88
N ARG A 54 -0.92 0.34 -5.31
CA ARG A 54 -1.60 1.61 -5.55
C ARG A 54 -1.62 2.57 -4.35
N PRO A 55 -1.96 2.14 -3.12
CA PRO A 55 -1.84 2.98 -1.92
C PRO A 55 -0.41 3.49 -1.66
N ALA A 56 0.59 2.61 -1.74
CA ALA A 56 1.98 2.97 -1.50
C ALA A 56 2.50 3.95 -2.56
N PHE A 57 2.14 3.74 -3.83
CA PHE A 57 2.51 4.65 -4.92
C PHE A 57 1.94 6.06 -4.73
N LYS A 58 0.66 6.17 -4.32
CA LYS A 58 0.05 7.47 -4.00
C LYS A 58 0.76 8.17 -2.85
N LEU A 59 1.16 7.43 -1.82
CA LEU A 59 1.94 7.99 -0.71
C LEU A 59 3.30 8.49 -1.20
N ALA A 60 4.00 7.71 -2.04
CA ALA A 60 5.26 8.11 -2.63
C ALA A 60 5.14 9.39 -3.47
N MET A 61 4.10 9.51 -4.31
CA MET A 61 3.81 10.74 -5.06
C MET A 61 3.59 11.94 -4.14
N LYS A 62 2.83 11.77 -3.06
CA LYS A 62 2.61 12.83 -2.06
C LYS A 62 3.92 13.27 -1.43
N LEU A 63 4.78 12.33 -1.02
CA LEU A 63 6.08 12.64 -0.41
C LEU A 63 7.03 13.31 -1.40
N LYS A 64 6.99 12.95 -2.68
CA LYS A 64 7.80 13.58 -3.73
C LYS A 64 7.49 15.07 -3.88
N GLY A 65 6.22 15.47 -3.71
CA GLY A 65 5.78 16.87 -3.80
C GLY A 65 5.99 17.71 -2.53
N GLN A 66 6.45 17.11 -1.43
CA GLN A 66 6.68 17.84 -0.17
C GLN A 66 8.10 18.40 -0.06
N GLU A 67 8.25 19.51 0.65
CA GLU A 67 9.54 20.04 1.08
C GLU A 67 10.32 19.03 1.92
N THR A 68 11.64 19.05 1.80
CA THR A 68 12.53 18.04 2.41
C THR A 68 12.34 17.90 3.92
N ASP A 69 12.22 19.02 4.65
CA ASP A 69 12.05 18.99 6.11
C ASP A 69 10.70 18.37 6.51
N LYS A 70 9.61 18.81 5.87
CA LYS A 70 8.27 18.25 6.10
C LYS A 70 8.20 16.75 5.77
N ARG A 71 8.85 16.33 4.69
CA ARG A 71 8.96 14.93 4.30
C ARG A 71 9.71 14.12 5.37
N ARG A 72 10.85 14.63 5.86
CA ARG A 72 11.65 13.96 6.90
C ARG A 72 10.84 13.79 8.18
N ASP A 73 10.16 14.84 8.63
CA ASP A 73 9.37 14.83 9.86
C ASP A 73 8.17 13.87 9.74
N PHE A 74 7.52 13.86 8.58
CA PHE A 74 6.47 12.89 8.27
C PHE A 74 7.00 11.45 8.33
N MET A 75 8.14 11.16 7.68
CA MET A 75 8.70 9.80 7.66
C MET A 75 9.12 9.34 9.06
N ARG A 76 9.66 10.24 9.89
CA ARG A 76 10.00 9.93 11.28
C ARG A 76 8.75 9.55 12.08
N SER A 77 7.69 10.35 11.97
CA SER A 77 6.42 10.10 12.67
C SER A 77 5.74 8.83 12.17
N PHE A 78 5.75 8.60 10.85
CA PHE A 78 5.17 7.42 10.24
C PHE A 78 5.83 6.13 10.74
N LYS A 79 7.17 6.10 10.80
CA LYS A 79 7.92 4.95 11.35
C LYS A 79 7.59 4.69 12.82
N ASP A 80 7.60 5.74 13.65
CA ASP A 80 7.23 5.66 15.06
C ASP A 80 5.80 5.09 15.24
N TYR A 81 4.86 5.46 14.36
CA TYR A 81 3.50 4.90 14.39
C TYR A 81 3.47 3.43 13.96
N CYS A 82 4.21 3.05 12.91
CA CYS A 82 4.32 1.65 12.49
C CYS A 82 4.90 0.77 13.60
N GLU A 83 5.93 1.24 14.31
CA GLU A 83 6.54 0.52 15.43
C GLU A 83 5.56 0.38 16.61
N LYS A 84 4.93 1.47 17.04
CA LYS A 84 3.97 1.45 18.17
C LYS A 84 2.73 0.59 17.90
N LEU A 85 2.31 0.50 16.65
CA LEU A 85 1.19 -0.34 16.23
C LEU A 85 1.60 -1.78 15.89
N GLY A 86 2.89 -2.11 15.95
CA GLY A 86 3.40 -3.43 15.59
C GLY A 86 3.19 -3.77 14.11
N LEU A 87 3.03 -2.79 13.22
CA LEU A 87 2.81 -3.04 11.78
C LEU A 87 4.03 -3.69 11.10
N ASN A 88 5.20 -3.61 11.74
CA ASN A 88 6.44 -4.22 11.28
C ASN A 88 6.81 -5.49 12.09
N SER A 89 5.92 -6.02 12.94
CA SER A 89 6.25 -7.16 13.80
C SER A 89 6.06 -8.52 13.12
N GLN A 90 5.51 -8.56 11.91
CA GLN A 90 5.46 -9.79 11.13
C GLN A 90 6.81 -9.99 10.45
N LEU A 91 7.45 -11.13 10.75
CA LEU A 91 8.54 -11.66 9.94
C LEU A 91 7.99 -11.86 8.53
N ASP A 92 8.65 -11.29 7.52
CA ASP A 92 8.33 -11.63 6.14
C ASP A 92 8.71 -13.10 5.93
N MET A 93 7.72 -13.97 5.74
CA MET A 93 7.96 -15.40 5.50
C MET A 93 8.75 -15.67 4.20
N PHE A 94 8.98 -14.63 3.39
CA PHE A 94 9.80 -14.66 2.19
C PHE A 94 11.13 -13.92 2.32
N GLU A 95 11.41 -13.25 3.45
CA GLU A 95 12.78 -12.93 3.84
C GLU A 95 13.42 -14.23 4.33
N GLN A 96 13.92 -15.01 3.38
CA GLN A 96 14.79 -16.14 3.67
C GLN A 96 16.02 -15.55 4.36
N ASP A 97 16.12 -15.72 5.68
CA ASP A 97 17.29 -15.32 6.47
C ASP A 97 18.54 -15.98 5.83
N ASP A 98 19.30 -15.20 5.05
CA ASP A 98 20.65 -15.58 4.59
C ASP A 98 21.62 -15.79 5.79
N ASP A 99 21.19 -15.43 7.01
CA ASP A 99 21.90 -15.57 8.28
C ASP A 99 21.26 -16.62 9.23
N ALA A 100 20.53 -17.61 8.71
CA ALA A 100 20.14 -18.76 9.52
C ALA A 100 21.37 -19.64 9.82
N PRO A 101 21.78 -19.82 11.09
CA PRO A 101 22.95 -20.63 11.42
C PRO A 101 22.67 -22.11 11.13
N GLU A 102 23.26 -22.65 10.06
CA GLU A 102 23.67 -24.05 9.78
C GLU A 102 22.87 -25.23 10.40
N ALA A 103 21.60 -25.05 10.77
CA ALA A 103 20.80 -26.08 11.43
C ALA A 103 20.25 -27.11 10.43
N GLU A 104 20.23 -26.79 9.14
CA GLU A 104 19.73 -27.68 8.09
C GLU A 104 20.67 -28.85 7.77
N ALA A 105 21.98 -28.69 8.00
CA ALA A 105 22.95 -29.76 7.76
C ALA A 105 22.75 -30.96 8.70
N ALA A 106 22.24 -30.74 9.92
CA ALA A 106 21.98 -31.81 10.89
C ALA A 106 20.69 -32.60 10.59
N ALA A 107 19.71 -32.00 9.91
CA ALA A 107 18.43 -32.64 9.60
C ALA A 107 18.53 -33.61 8.40
N ALA A 108 19.38 -33.31 7.42
CA ALA A 108 19.59 -34.17 6.26
C ALA A 108 20.20 -35.54 6.62
N ASP A 109 21.13 -35.57 7.57
CA ASP A 109 21.82 -36.80 7.99
C ASP A 109 20.91 -37.77 8.78
N GLN A 110 19.98 -37.22 9.58
CA GLN A 110 18.98 -38.02 10.29
C GLN A 110 17.97 -38.69 9.34
N GLY A 111 17.62 -38.01 8.25
CA GLY A 111 16.73 -38.54 7.21
C GLY A 111 17.32 -39.75 6.48
N GLU A 112 18.62 -39.71 6.17
CA GLU A 112 19.31 -40.81 5.48
C GLU A 112 19.47 -42.04 6.39
N ALA A 113 19.80 -41.83 7.68
CA ALA A 113 19.89 -42.91 8.66
C ALA A 113 18.53 -43.59 8.89
N ALA A 114 17.46 -42.81 9.03
CA ALA A 114 16.10 -43.33 9.18
C ALA A 114 15.63 -44.09 7.92
N GLY A 115 15.96 -43.57 6.72
CA GLY A 115 15.69 -44.23 5.45
C GLY A 115 16.37 -45.60 5.32
N LYS A 116 17.66 -45.70 5.67
CA LYS A 116 18.41 -46.96 5.67
C LYS A 116 17.86 -47.96 6.68
N ALA A 117 17.50 -47.50 7.88
CA ALA A 117 16.90 -48.35 8.92
C ALA A 117 15.54 -48.92 8.47
N ASN A 118 14.67 -48.10 7.88
CA ASN A 118 13.38 -48.53 7.37
C ASN A 118 13.53 -49.49 6.17
N ALA A 119 14.42 -49.20 5.22
CA ALA A 119 14.67 -50.09 4.09
C ALA A 119 15.17 -51.48 4.53
N LYS A 120 15.98 -51.55 5.60
CA LYS A 120 16.44 -52.82 6.19
C LYS A 120 15.29 -53.59 6.83
N ARG A 121 14.39 -52.92 7.56
CA ARG A 121 13.20 -53.55 8.17
C ARG A 121 12.22 -54.10 7.14
N VAL A 122 12.04 -53.38 6.02
CA VAL A 122 11.20 -53.82 4.90
C VAL A 122 11.82 -55.05 4.22
N ARG A 123 13.14 -55.04 3.96
CA ARG A 123 13.84 -56.20 3.36
C ARG A 123 13.88 -57.44 4.24
N SER A 124 13.94 -57.28 5.57
CA SER A 124 13.97 -58.41 6.50
C SER A 124 12.60 -59.06 6.76
N GLY A 125 11.55 -58.61 6.06
CA GLY A 125 10.17 -59.07 6.25
C GLY A 125 9.55 -58.40 7.48
N ILE A 126 8.55 -57.55 7.24
CA ILE A 126 7.73 -56.98 8.31
C ILE A 126 6.88 -58.13 8.87
N LYS A 127 7.22 -58.63 10.06
CA LYS A 127 6.35 -59.59 10.74
C LYS A 127 5.05 -58.88 11.10
N PRO A 128 3.88 -59.40 10.70
CA PRO A 128 2.61 -58.88 11.20
C PRO A 128 2.59 -59.05 12.72
N LEU A 129 2.02 -58.06 13.42
CA LEU A 129 1.72 -58.16 14.84
C LEU A 129 0.70 -59.29 15.02
N GLU A 130 1.18 -60.46 15.43
CA GLU A 130 0.29 -61.56 15.82
C GLU A 130 -0.49 -61.15 17.07
N GLY A 131 -1.82 -61.11 16.90
CA GLY A 131 -2.83 -61.41 17.91
C GLY A 131 -2.66 -60.77 19.29
N VAL A 132 -3.21 -59.56 19.46
CA VAL A 132 -3.76 -59.16 20.76
C VAL A 132 -5.11 -59.88 20.88
N HIS A 133 -5.10 -61.05 21.54
CA HIS A 133 -6.29 -61.67 22.12
C HIS A 133 -6.24 -61.51 23.64
#